data_AF-A0AAJ1KHS6-F1
#
_entry.id   AF-A0AAJ1KHS6-F1
#
_cell.length_a   1.000
_cell.length_b   1.000
_cell.length_c   1.000
_cell.angle_alpha   90.00
_cell.angle_beta   90.00
_cell.angle_gamma   90.00
#
_symmetry.space_group_name_H-M   'P 1'
#
loop_
_entity.id
_entity.type
_entity.pdbx_description
1 polymer ?
#
loop_
_entity_poly.entity_id
_entity_poly.type
_entity_poly.pdbx_seq_one_letter_code
_entity_poly.pdbx_strand_id
1 'polypeptide(L)'
;MLFWVIAAILTLGASLAVLLPLAGGTKAASTAGDHDLEVYRDQLSELDRDMARGLIQPGEAEEARAEIGRRILRLGSHSQPSARAPRPSRAARLVATAAVLAVPLVSWGLYGLLGSPDLPSQPLAERLAKNPAESSVDELVARAEAHLAANPSDGKGWDVLAPVYLRLQRYADAVTAYRNAIRLDGDSAVRQAGLGEAIANAAGGIVTAEAQGAFDAALKLDPANAKANFYLAMGLAQEGRKAEAAAAWQKMLGQLAPDSPWRSAVQQALAERAEPPAAAGKPATGPDAGQVEAARQMAPQDRQAMIETMVASLDDRLKQNPRDEEGWMRLIRSYVLLGKADRARDALGRAVAVFGADSEQAKKFTAFAASLGVTATE
;
A
#
# COMPACT_ATOMS: atom_id res chain seq x y z
N MET A 1 19.38 31.52 2.44
CA MET A 1 20.77 31.69 2.95
C MET A 1 21.01 30.92 4.25
N LEU A 2 20.15 31.03 5.27
CA LEU A 2 20.33 30.32 6.56
C LEU A 2 20.45 28.78 6.41
N PHE A 3 19.62 28.16 5.57
CA PHE A 3 19.66 26.72 5.29
C PHE A 3 21.05 26.24 4.83
N TRP A 4 21.64 26.93 3.85
CA TRP A 4 22.96 26.57 3.30
C TRP A 4 24.07 26.66 4.34
N VAL A 5 24.00 27.64 5.25
CA VAL A 5 24.95 27.77 6.36
C VAL A 5 24.83 26.60 7.33
N ILE A 6 23.60 26.23 7.71
CA ILE A 6 23.35 25.08 8.61
C ILE A 6 23.83 23.77 7.96
N ALA A 7 23.48 23.54 6.69
CA ALA A 7 23.88 22.35 5.95
C ALA A 7 25.42 22.23 5.84
N ALA A 8 26.11 23.34 5.58
CA ALA A 8 27.57 23.37 5.52
C ALA A 8 28.21 23.05 6.89
N ILE A 9 27.69 23.61 7.98
CA ILE A 9 28.19 23.34 9.34
C ILE A 9 27.97 21.87 9.72
N LEU A 10 26.80 21.31 9.45
CA LEU A 10 26.49 19.90 9.74
C LEU A 10 27.38 18.95 8.94
N THR A 11 27.59 19.24 7.66
CA THR A 11 28.45 18.44 6.77
C THR A 11 29.91 18.50 7.22
N LEU A 12 30.39 19.68 7.60
CA LEU A 12 31.73 19.88 8.16
C LEU A 12 31.89 19.12 9.47
N GLY A 13 30.92 19.22 10.38
CA GLY A 13 30.91 18.51 11.66
C GLY A 13 30.92 16.99 11.48
N ALA A 14 30.10 16.45 10.58
CA ALA A 14 30.08 15.03 10.24
C ALA A 14 31.41 14.55 9.65
N SER A 15 32.00 15.33 8.74
CA SER A 15 33.30 15.03 8.13
C SER A 15 34.41 15.00 9.19
N LEU A 16 34.43 15.99 10.10
CA LEU A 16 35.38 16.04 11.22
C LEU A 16 35.20 14.88 12.19
N ALA A 17 33.97 14.50 12.53
CA ALA A 17 33.69 13.37 13.42
C ALA A 17 34.26 12.05 12.88
N VAL A 18 34.31 11.88 11.55
CA VAL A 18 34.93 10.71 10.90
C VAL A 18 36.45 10.87 10.79
N LEU A 19 36.95 12.07 10.50
CA LEU A 19 38.38 12.31 10.30
C LEU A 19 39.19 12.36 11.60
N LEU A 20 38.61 12.82 12.71
CA LEU A 20 39.30 12.97 14.00
C LEU A 20 39.81 11.62 14.56
N PRO A 21 39.02 10.52 14.58
CA PRO A 21 39.51 9.20 14.97
C PRO A 21 40.56 8.62 14.01
N LEU A 22 40.53 9.01 12.73
CA LEU A 22 41.50 8.55 11.71
C LEU A 22 42.86 9.27 11.83
N ALA A 23 42.84 10.52 12.30
CA ALA A 23 44.03 11.34 12.53
C ALA A 23 44.67 11.07 13.90
N GLY A 24 43.86 10.74 14.92
CA GLY A 24 44.33 10.40 16.25
C GLY A 24 45.09 9.08 16.26
N GLY A 25 46.38 9.11 16.62
CA GLY A 25 47.07 7.88 17.00
C GLY A 25 46.30 7.25 18.15
N THR A 26 45.92 5.97 18.03
CA THR A 26 45.34 5.20 19.13
C THR A 26 46.24 5.39 20.35
N LYS A 27 45.80 6.25 21.30
CA LYS A 27 46.24 6.10 22.69
C LYS A 27 45.87 4.65 22.98
N ALA A 28 46.90 3.82 23.18
CA ALA A 28 46.70 2.45 23.56
C ALA A 28 45.69 2.50 24.71
N ALA A 29 44.52 1.88 24.52
CA ALA A 29 43.62 1.63 25.61
C ALA A 29 44.50 1.08 26.73
N SER A 30 44.47 1.73 27.89
CA SER A 30 45.21 1.29 29.08
C SER A 30 44.99 -0.21 29.19
N THR A 31 46.07 -0.95 29.00
CA THR A 31 46.01 -2.40 28.82
C THR A 31 45.37 -3.01 30.05
N ALA A 32 44.44 -3.95 29.88
CA ALA A 32 43.74 -4.61 30.98
C ALA A 32 44.67 -5.09 32.12
N GLY A 33 45.93 -5.41 31.79
CA GLY A 33 46.97 -5.78 32.76
C GLY A 33 47.41 -4.67 33.73
N ASP A 34 47.28 -3.38 33.40
CA ASP A 34 47.60 -2.28 34.33
C ASP A 34 46.52 -2.19 35.44
N HIS A 35 45.24 -2.38 35.08
CA HIS A 35 44.14 -2.39 36.04
C HIS A 35 44.17 -3.65 36.92
N ASP A 36 44.49 -4.81 36.36
CA ASP A 36 44.60 -6.04 37.16
C ASP A 36 45.74 -5.96 38.20
N LEU A 37 46.85 -5.29 37.86
CA LEU A 37 47.98 -5.13 38.77
C LEU A 37 47.67 -4.17 39.92
N GLU A 38 46.89 -3.12 39.68
CA GLU A 38 46.36 -2.24 40.74
C GLU A 38 45.47 -3.03 41.71
N VAL A 39 44.58 -3.88 41.21
CA VAL A 39 43.72 -4.73 42.05
C VAL A 39 44.52 -5.69 42.93
N TYR A 40 45.57 -6.33 42.41
CA TYR A 40 46.40 -7.24 43.22
C TYR A 40 47.24 -6.50 44.28
N ARG A 41 47.65 -5.26 44.02
CA ARG A 41 48.32 -4.43 45.04
C ARG A 41 47.38 -4.07 46.19
N ASP A 42 46.13 -3.74 45.87
CA ASP A 42 45.12 -3.46 46.89
C ASP A 42 44.83 -4.69 47.73
N GLN A 43 44.72 -5.88 47.12
CA GLN A 43 44.53 -7.16 47.84
C GLN A 43 45.67 -7.48 48.82
N LEU A 44 46.91 -7.18 48.46
CA LEU A 44 48.05 -7.33 49.38
C LEU A 44 47.94 -6.38 50.58
N SER A 45 47.54 -5.13 50.34
CA SER A 45 47.36 -4.13 51.41
C SER A 45 46.20 -4.45 52.35
N GLU A 46 45.17 -5.12 51.86
CA GLU A 46 44.02 -5.57 52.64
C GLU A 46 44.40 -6.75 53.52
N LEU A 47 45.15 -7.71 52.96
CA LEU A 47 45.70 -8.85 53.70
C LEU A 47 46.61 -8.40 54.86
N ASP A 48 47.45 -7.38 54.63
CA ASP A 48 48.27 -6.75 55.66
C ASP A 48 47.43 -6.17 56.81
N ARG A 49 46.32 -5.50 56.47
CA ARG A 49 45.40 -4.92 57.46
C ARG A 49 44.61 -5.97 58.23
N ASP A 50 44.26 -7.08 57.60
CA ASP A 50 43.51 -8.17 58.24
C ASP A 50 44.38 -9.00 59.18
N MET A 51 45.64 -9.21 58.81
CA MET A 51 46.66 -9.79 59.69
C MET A 51 46.91 -8.88 60.90
N ALA A 52 47.06 -7.56 60.70
CA ALA A 52 47.23 -6.60 61.79
C ALA A 52 46.02 -6.54 62.75
N ARG A 53 44.82 -6.84 62.24
CA ARG A 53 43.57 -6.93 63.02
C ARG A 53 43.36 -8.30 63.68
N GLY A 54 44.25 -9.26 63.45
CA GLY A 54 44.16 -10.62 64.01
C GLY A 54 43.02 -11.46 63.42
N LEU A 55 42.47 -11.05 62.27
CA LEU A 55 41.39 -11.77 61.59
C LEU A 55 41.89 -13.00 60.81
N ILE A 56 43.18 -13.01 60.47
CA ILE A 56 43.85 -14.06 59.70
C ILE A 56 45.13 -14.46 60.44
N GLN A 57 45.42 -15.76 60.51
CA GLN A 57 46.64 -16.24 61.13
C GLN A 57 47.87 -15.96 60.25
N PRO A 58 49.06 -15.69 60.85
CA PRO A 58 50.26 -15.35 60.07
C PRO A 58 50.64 -16.40 59.01
N GLY A 59 50.40 -17.69 59.29
CA GLY A 59 50.67 -18.77 58.33
C GLY A 59 49.75 -18.72 57.09
N GLU A 60 48.46 -18.44 57.30
CA GLU A 60 47.47 -18.32 56.21
C GLU A 60 47.72 -17.06 55.37
N ALA A 61 48.17 -15.97 56.02
CA ALA A 61 48.53 -14.73 55.34
C ALA A 61 49.74 -14.91 54.41
N GLU A 62 50.78 -15.65 54.84
CA GLU A 62 51.94 -15.96 54.01
C GLU A 62 51.56 -16.79 52.77
N GLU A 63 50.69 -17.79 52.92
CA GLU A 63 50.20 -18.59 51.80
C GLU A 63 49.40 -17.75 50.78
N ALA A 64 48.49 -16.90 51.27
CA ALA A 64 47.73 -16.00 50.41
C ALA A 64 48.64 -15.00 49.68
N ARG A 65 49.66 -14.47 50.37
CA ARG A 65 50.64 -13.54 49.79
C ARG A 65 51.46 -14.22 48.68
N ALA A 66 51.86 -15.47 48.88
CA ALA A 66 52.58 -16.26 47.88
C ALA A 66 51.73 -16.56 46.64
N GLU A 67 50.44 -16.84 46.80
CA GLU A 67 49.52 -17.09 45.68
C GLU A 67 49.22 -15.81 44.89
N ILE A 68 48.99 -14.67 45.56
CA ILE A 68 48.84 -13.37 44.89
C ILE A 68 50.12 -13.01 44.13
N GLY A 69 51.30 -13.22 44.74
CA GLY A 69 52.59 -13.03 44.08
C GLY A 69 52.75 -13.88 42.82
N ARG A 70 52.34 -15.16 42.85
CA ARG A 70 52.33 -16.03 41.66
C ARG A 70 51.38 -15.53 40.57
N ARG A 71 50.23 -14.96 40.92
CA ARG A 71 49.26 -14.40 39.96
C ARG A 71 49.79 -13.13 39.28
N ILE A 72 50.45 -12.26 40.04
CA ILE A 72 51.15 -11.07 39.49
C ILE A 72 52.26 -11.51 38.53
N LEU A 73 53.05 -12.52 38.90
CA LEU A 73 54.12 -13.04 38.03
C LEU A 73 53.56 -13.69 36.75
N ARG A 74 52.41 -14.37 36.83
CA ARG A 74 51.71 -14.92 35.65
C ARG A 74 51.18 -13.85 34.71
N LEU A 75 50.73 -12.69 35.21
CA LEU A 75 50.39 -11.53 34.38
C LEU A 75 51.61 -11.00 33.62
N GLY A 76 52.76 -10.94 34.30
CA GLY A 76 54.03 -10.57 33.67
C GLY A 76 54.49 -11.57 32.61
N SER A 77 54.28 -12.87 32.81
CA SER A 77 54.68 -13.92 31.86
C SER A 77 53.70 -14.12 30.70
N HIS A 78 52.42 -13.74 30.86
CA HIS A 78 51.38 -13.80 29.81
C HIS A 78 51.15 -12.46 29.12
N SER A 79 52.05 -11.49 29.31
CA SER A 79 52.16 -10.34 28.42
C SER A 79 52.75 -10.78 27.08
N GLN A 80 52.05 -11.71 26.39
CA GLN A 80 52.20 -11.77 24.95
C GLN A 80 51.78 -10.39 24.43
N PRO A 81 52.57 -9.76 23.54
CA PRO A 81 52.14 -8.53 22.90
C PRO A 81 50.83 -8.86 22.17
N SER A 82 49.69 -8.47 22.75
CA SER A 82 48.40 -8.54 22.08
C SER A 82 48.62 -7.94 20.71
N ALA A 83 48.47 -8.76 19.66
CA ALA A 83 48.82 -8.40 18.29
C ALA A 83 48.21 -7.02 18.01
N ARG A 84 49.08 -6.01 17.98
CA ARG A 84 48.66 -4.62 17.84
C ARG A 84 47.96 -4.58 16.48
N ALA A 85 46.66 -4.28 16.46
CA ALA A 85 45.92 -4.19 15.21
C ALA A 85 46.75 -3.36 14.22
N PRO A 86 47.00 -3.86 13.00
CA PRO A 86 47.93 -3.22 12.07
C PRO A 86 47.48 -1.78 11.86
N ARG A 87 48.38 -0.83 12.18
CA ARG A 87 48.07 0.59 11.97
C ARG A 87 47.82 0.82 10.49
N PRO A 88 46.73 1.50 10.10
CA PRO A 88 46.49 1.79 8.69
C PRO A 88 47.67 2.56 8.11
N SER A 89 48.12 2.13 6.94
CA SER A 89 49.23 2.75 6.21
C SER A 89 48.91 4.22 5.92
N ARG A 90 49.94 5.04 5.67
CA ARG A 90 49.73 6.45 5.28
C ARG A 90 48.85 6.55 4.03
N ALA A 91 49.01 5.63 3.09
CA ALA A 91 48.18 5.53 1.89
C ALA A 91 46.70 5.26 2.22
N ALA A 92 46.41 4.30 3.12
CA ALA A 92 45.04 4.01 3.53
C ALA A 92 44.35 5.20 4.21
N ARG A 93 45.11 5.98 5.02
CA ARG A 93 44.58 7.22 5.63
C ARG A 93 44.31 8.30 4.60
N LEU A 94 45.21 8.50 3.64
CA LEU A 94 45.00 9.47 2.56
C LEU A 94 43.78 9.11 1.71
N VAL A 95 43.60 7.83 1.37
CA VAL A 95 42.43 7.35 0.63
C VAL A 95 41.14 7.56 1.44
N ALA A 96 41.14 7.24 2.74
CA ALA A 96 39.98 7.46 3.60
C ALA A 96 39.63 8.95 3.72
N THR A 97 40.62 9.83 3.90
CA THR A 97 40.40 11.28 3.95
C THR A 97 39.89 11.82 2.62
N ALA A 98 40.47 11.39 1.50
CA ALA A 98 39.99 11.76 0.17
C ALA A 98 38.55 11.30 -0.07
N ALA A 99 38.20 10.08 0.35
CA ALA A 99 36.84 9.55 0.23
C ALA A 99 35.82 10.37 1.05
N VAL A 100 36.14 10.70 2.30
CA VAL A 100 35.26 11.50 3.18
C VAL A 100 35.02 12.90 2.61
N LEU A 101 36.03 13.54 2.01
CA LEU A 101 35.90 14.86 1.39
C LEU A 101 35.26 14.82 0.00
N ALA A 102 35.46 13.73 -0.75
CA ALA A 102 34.89 13.58 -2.08
C ALA A 102 33.36 13.50 -2.05
N VAL A 103 32.77 12.83 -1.05
CA VAL A 103 31.31 12.70 -0.92
C VAL A 103 30.59 14.06 -0.94
N PRO A 104 30.86 15.01 -0.03
CA PRO A 104 30.16 16.30 -0.03
C PRO A 104 30.47 17.16 -1.28
N LEU A 105 31.69 17.07 -1.82
CA LEU A 105 32.06 17.80 -3.06
C LEU A 105 31.29 17.27 -4.27
N VAL A 106 31.21 15.95 -4.43
CA VAL A 106 30.46 15.29 -5.51
C VAL A 106 28.96 15.54 -5.32
N SER A 107 28.45 15.44 -4.09
CA SER A 107 27.05 15.76 -3.79
C SER A 107 26.69 17.20 -4.13
N TRP A 108 27.56 18.17 -3.82
CA TRP A 108 27.35 19.56 -4.23
C TRP A 108 27.32 19.69 -5.76
N GLY A 109 28.32 19.12 -6.46
CA GLY A 109 28.37 19.17 -7.92
C GLY A 109 27.14 18.55 -8.58
N LEU A 110 26.71 17.38 -8.11
CA LEU A 110 25.50 16.72 -8.58
C LEU A 110 24.24 17.54 -8.30
N TYR A 111 24.13 18.17 -7.13
CA TYR A 111 23.00 19.05 -6.82
C TYR A 111 22.97 20.28 -7.74
N GLY A 112 24.13 20.82 -8.13
CA GLY A 112 24.19 21.89 -9.13
C GLY A 112 23.74 21.46 -10.53
N LEU A 113 23.98 20.19 -10.90
CA LEU A 113 23.63 19.65 -12.22
C LEU A 113 22.18 19.15 -12.34
N LEU A 114 21.68 18.47 -11.30
CA LEU A 114 20.34 17.82 -11.31
C LEU A 114 19.30 18.60 -10.51
N GLY A 115 19.76 19.41 -9.55
CA GLY A 115 18.89 20.14 -8.64
C GLY A 115 18.44 21.48 -9.19
N SER A 116 17.87 22.29 -8.31
CA SER A 116 17.39 23.63 -8.65
C SER A 116 17.89 24.62 -7.59
N PRO A 117 19.21 24.93 -7.58
CA PRO A 117 19.83 25.75 -6.56
C PRO A 117 19.25 27.17 -6.47
N ASP A 118 18.70 27.66 -7.57
CA ASP A 118 18.12 29.01 -7.68
C ASP A 118 16.65 29.06 -7.28
N LEU A 119 16.01 27.93 -6.96
CA LEU A 119 14.63 27.96 -6.47
C LEU A 119 14.58 28.58 -5.07
N PRO A 120 13.82 29.67 -4.87
CA PRO A 120 13.66 30.27 -3.56
C PRO A 120 12.88 29.33 -2.63
N SER A 121 13.18 29.40 -1.33
CA SER A 121 12.40 28.70 -0.31
C SER A 121 10.96 29.22 -0.32
N GLN A 122 9.97 28.32 -0.40
CA GLN A 122 8.54 28.66 -0.34
C GLN A 122 7.92 28.17 0.98
N PRO A 123 8.02 28.94 2.08
CA PRO A 123 7.41 28.58 3.36
C PRO A 123 5.89 28.47 3.22
N LEU A 124 5.27 27.62 4.05
CA LEU A 124 3.82 27.38 3.98
C LEU A 124 3.01 28.67 4.10
N ALA A 125 3.40 29.57 5.00
CA ALA A 125 2.72 30.86 5.19
C ALA A 125 2.64 31.71 3.90
N GLU A 126 3.70 31.76 3.09
CA GLU A 126 3.70 32.51 1.83
C GLU A 126 2.85 31.83 0.75
N ARG A 127 2.81 30.49 0.72
CA ARG A 127 1.94 29.72 -0.18
C ARG A 127 0.47 29.92 0.17
N LEU A 128 0.15 29.96 1.46
CA LEU A 128 -1.19 30.28 1.97
C LEU A 128 -1.60 31.75 1.74
N ALA A 129 -0.68 32.65 1.40
CA ALA A 129 -0.97 34.05 1.07
C ALA A 129 -1.25 34.27 -0.43
N LYS A 130 -0.97 33.30 -1.30
CA LYS A 130 -1.26 33.39 -2.74
C LYS A 130 -2.77 33.34 -3.03
N ASN A 131 -3.13 33.79 -4.24
CA ASN A 131 -4.51 33.77 -4.70
C ASN A 131 -5.09 32.33 -4.63
N PRO A 132 -6.21 32.09 -3.93
CA PRO A 132 -6.75 30.74 -3.77
C PRO A 132 -7.07 30.05 -5.11
N ALA A 133 -7.37 30.82 -6.16
CA ALA A 133 -7.66 30.31 -7.50
C ALA A 133 -6.46 29.61 -8.18
N GLU A 134 -5.24 29.89 -7.75
CA GLU A 134 -4.00 29.30 -8.28
C GLU A 134 -3.39 28.25 -7.33
N SER A 135 -4.05 28.00 -6.20
CA SER A 135 -3.55 27.09 -5.16
C SER A 135 -3.93 25.64 -5.47
N SER A 136 -3.02 24.71 -5.17
CA SER A 136 -3.33 23.29 -5.19
C SER A 136 -4.39 22.91 -4.14
N VAL A 137 -5.05 21.76 -4.31
CA VAL A 137 -6.04 21.26 -3.33
C VAL A 137 -5.42 21.13 -1.94
N ASP A 138 -4.18 20.65 -1.84
CA ASP A 138 -3.48 20.51 -0.56
C ASP A 138 -3.22 21.86 0.11
N GLU A 139 -2.87 22.90 -0.66
CA GLU A 139 -2.68 24.25 -0.14
C GLU A 139 -4.01 24.87 0.34
N LEU A 140 -5.12 24.61 -0.36
CA LEU A 140 -6.44 25.05 0.06
C LEU A 140 -6.90 24.35 1.34
N VAL A 141 -6.65 23.05 1.47
CA VAL A 141 -6.93 22.30 2.70
C VAL A 141 -6.08 22.82 3.86
N ALA A 142 -4.78 23.02 3.66
CA ALA A 142 -3.91 23.60 4.68
C ALA A 142 -4.35 25.01 5.11
N ARG A 143 -4.88 25.81 4.18
CA ARG A 143 -5.46 27.14 4.50
C ARG A 143 -6.69 27.01 5.39
N ALA A 144 -7.60 26.12 5.04
CA ALA A 144 -8.82 25.87 5.80
C ALA A 144 -8.51 25.28 7.18
N GLU A 145 -7.53 24.38 7.28
CA GLU A 145 -7.03 23.86 8.56
C GLU A 145 -6.45 24.96 9.45
N ALA A 146 -5.59 25.83 8.89
CA ALA A 146 -5.03 26.96 9.64
C ALA A 146 -6.14 27.91 10.13
N HIS A 147 -7.16 28.15 9.31
CA HIS A 147 -8.33 28.94 9.69
C HIS A 147 -9.11 28.29 10.84
N LEU A 148 -9.37 26.98 10.78
CA LEU A 148 -10.09 26.25 11.83
C LEU A 148 -9.27 26.09 13.11
N ALA A 149 -7.94 26.03 13.02
CA ALA A 149 -7.07 26.05 14.18
C ALA A 149 -7.18 27.39 14.94
N ALA A 150 -7.31 28.51 14.21
CA ALA A 150 -7.55 29.82 14.81
C ALA A 150 -9.02 30.02 15.23
N ASN A 151 -9.97 29.37 14.55
CA ASN A 151 -11.41 29.51 14.76
C ASN A 151 -12.08 28.14 14.98
N PRO A 152 -11.83 27.46 16.11
CA PRO A 152 -12.28 26.08 16.32
C PRO A 152 -13.80 25.92 16.43
N SER A 153 -14.53 27.01 16.64
CA SER A 153 -15.99 27.05 16.71
C SER A 153 -16.68 27.31 15.36
N ASP A 154 -15.94 27.39 14.25
CA ASP A 154 -16.50 27.55 12.91
C ASP A 154 -17.07 26.22 12.39
N GLY A 155 -18.34 25.94 12.73
CA GLY A 155 -19.06 24.74 12.32
C GLY A 155 -19.14 24.57 10.80
N LYS A 156 -19.34 25.67 10.07
CA LYS A 156 -19.40 25.68 8.61
C LYS A 156 -18.07 25.28 7.98
N GLY A 157 -16.96 25.76 8.55
CA GLY A 157 -15.62 25.36 8.10
C GLY A 157 -15.38 23.86 8.29
N TRP A 158 -15.80 23.28 9.42
CA TRP A 158 -15.76 21.83 9.64
C TRP A 158 -16.63 21.06 8.65
N ASP A 159 -17.83 21.55 8.36
CA ASP A 159 -18.76 20.97 7.38
C ASP A 159 -18.18 20.91 5.96
N VAL A 160 -17.44 21.96 5.57
CA VAL A 160 -16.78 22.01 4.26
C VAL A 160 -15.60 21.04 4.18
N LEU A 161 -14.77 20.95 5.23
CA LEU A 161 -13.59 20.11 5.21
C LEU A 161 -13.89 18.61 5.34
N ALA A 162 -14.92 18.23 6.10
CA ALA A 162 -15.23 16.83 6.35
C ALA A 162 -15.34 15.95 5.08
N PRO A 163 -16.10 16.31 4.02
CA PRO A 163 -16.14 15.53 2.78
C PRO A 163 -14.86 15.64 1.95
N VAL A 164 -14.06 16.71 2.12
CA VAL A 164 -12.76 16.83 1.45
C VAL A 164 -11.76 15.85 2.03
N TYR A 165 -11.71 15.71 3.36
CA TYR A 165 -10.89 14.70 4.02
C TYR A 165 -11.24 13.28 3.59
N LEU A 166 -12.53 12.95 3.40
CA LEU A 166 -12.95 11.66 2.83
C LEU A 166 -12.33 11.42 1.44
N ARG A 167 -12.40 12.40 0.55
CA ARG A 167 -11.84 12.29 -0.83
C ARG A 167 -10.33 12.14 -0.83
N LEU A 168 -9.65 12.79 0.12
CA LEU A 168 -8.20 12.67 0.33
C LEU A 168 -7.81 11.44 1.16
N GLN A 169 -8.77 10.56 1.48
CA GLN A 169 -8.58 9.35 2.29
C GLN A 169 -8.04 9.61 3.70
N ARG A 170 -8.18 10.83 4.21
CA ARG A 170 -7.84 11.25 5.58
C ARG A 170 -9.00 10.94 6.52
N TYR A 171 -9.32 9.66 6.68
CA TYR A 171 -10.57 9.22 7.32
C TYR A 171 -10.70 9.65 8.79
N ALA A 172 -9.62 9.61 9.57
CA ALA A 172 -9.63 10.04 10.98
C ALA A 172 -9.93 11.55 11.11
N ASP A 173 -9.38 12.37 10.21
CA ASP A 173 -9.64 13.81 10.16
C ASP A 173 -11.09 14.08 9.74
N ALA A 174 -11.62 13.31 8.79
CA ALA A 174 -13.03 13.39 8.38
C ALA A 174 -13.99 13.08 9.55
N VAL A 175 -13.71 12.03 10.33
CA VAL A 175 -14.50 11.70 11.53
C VAL A 175 -14.50 12.87 12.51
N THR A 176 -13.33 13.45 12.78
CA THR A 176 -13.20 14.60 13.68
C THR A 176 -13.97 15.83 13.16
N ALA A 177 -13.86 16.11 11.87
CA ALA A 177 -14.55 17.22 11.23
C ALA A 177 -16.08 17.07 11.27
N TYR A 178 -16.62 15.91 10.90
CA TYR A 178 -18.07 15.65 10.99
C TYR A 178 -18.59 15.76 12.42
N ARG A 179 -17.87 15.21 13.42
CA ARG A 179 -18.27 15.34 14.83
C ARG A 179 -18.28 16.80 15.29
N ASN A 180 -17.28 17.60 14.90
CA ASN A 180 -17.26 19.02 15.22
C ASN A 180 -18.41 19.78 14.55
N ALA A 181 -18.67 19.52 13.28
CA ALA A 181 -19.78 20.14 12.56
C ALA A 181 -21.14 19.78 13.20
N ILE A 182 -21.36 18.52 13.57
CA ILE A 182 -22.58 18.07 14.28
C ILE A 182 -22.71 18.76 15.65
N ARG A 183 -21.61 18.88 16.39
CA ARG A 183 -21.59 19.53 17.71
C ARG A 183 -21.90 21.02 17.63
N LEU A 184 -21.43 21.71 16.59
CA LEU A 184 -21.52 23.17 16.46
C LEU A 184 -22.79 23.62 15.73
N ASP A 185 -23.11 22.98 14.61
CA ASP A 185 -24.19 23.38 13.69
C ASP A 185 -25.37 22.39 13.71
N GLY A 186 -25.33 21.42 14.62
CA GLY A 186 -26.41 20.46 14.84
C GLY A 186 -26.42 19.28 13.89
N ASP A 187 -27.41 18.41 14.10
CA ASP A 187 -27.53 17.17 13.35
C ASP A 187 -28.16 17.38 11.95
N SER A 188 -27.72 16.61 10.96
CA SER A 188 -28.37 16.50 9.65
C SER A 188 -28.12 15.14 9.03
N ALA A 189 -29.04 14.67 8.18
CA ALA A 189 -28.89 13.39 7.49
C ALA A 189 -27.57 13.30 6.71
N VAL A 190 -27.14 14.42 6.11
CA VAL A 190 -25.88 14.50 5.34
C VAL A 190 -24.66 14.35 6.25
N ARG A 191 -24.65 15.03 7.42
CA ARG A 191 -23.53 14.95 8.37
C ARG A 191 -23.42 13.57 9.00
N GLN A 192 -24.55 12.96 9.38
CA GLN A 192 -24.56 11.62 9.97
C GLN A 192 -24.16 10.54 8.96
N ALA A 193 -24.67 10.61 7.72
CA ALA A 193 -24.26 9.68 6.69
C ALA A 193 -22.79 9.86 6.31
N GLY A 194 -22.28 11.10 6.31
CA GLY A 194 -20.85 11.39 6.12
C GLY A 194 -19.98 10.88 7.28
N LEU A 195 -20.43 11.03 8.53
CA LEU A 195 -19.75 10.50 9.70
C LEU A 195 -19.67 8.98 9.66
N GLY A 196 -20.78 8.29 9.35
CA GLY A 196 -20.80 6.83 9.21
C GLY A 196 -19.84 6.34 8.14
N GLU A 197 -19.81 7.01 6.98
CA GLU A 197 -18.86 6.70 5.91
C GLU A 197 -17.41 6.90 6.35
N ALA A 198 -17.10 8.00 7.04
CA ALA A 198 -15.77 8.27 7.55
C ALA A 198 -15.31 7.22 8.56
N ILE A 199 -16.19 6.79 9.47
CA ILE A 199 -15.90 5.73 10.44
C ILE A 199 -15.68 4.39 9.72
N ALA A 200 -16.55 4.04 8.78
CA ALA A 200 -16.43 2.79 8.04
C ALA A 200 -15.12 2.72 7.24
N ASN A 201 -14.75 3.79 6.55
CA ASN A 201 -13.49 3.85 5.81
C ASN A 201 -12.26 3.86 6.73
N ALA A 202 -12.32 4.55 7.88
CA ALA A 202 -11.27 4.48 8.89
C ALA A 202 -11.09 3.04 9.44
N ALA A 203 -12.15 2.25 9.46
CA ALA A 203 -12.15 0.83 9.82
C ALA A 203 -11.84 -0.11 8.64
N GLY A 204 -11.26 0.39 7.54
CA GLY A 204 -10.90 -0.43 6.37
C GLY A 204 -12.11 -0.90 5.56
N GLY A 205 -13.20 -0.12 5.56
CA GLY A 205 -14.45 -0.43 4.87
C GLY A 205 -15.44 -1.26 5.71
N ILE A 206 -15.11 -1.59 6.96
CA ILE A 206 -15.99 -2.35 7.86
C ILE A 206 -17.04 -1.42 8.46
N VAL A 207 -18.32 -1.79 8.35
CA VAL A 207 -19.43 -1.10 8.97
C VAL A 207 -19.50 -1.52 10.43
N THR A 208 -18.76 -0.81 11.27
CA THR A 208 -18.75 -1.02 12.72
C THR A 208 -20.09 -0.61 13.35
N ALA A 209 -20.33 -1.02 14.59
CA ALA A 209 -21.52 -0.61 15.35
C ALA A 209 -21.65 0.92 15.47
N GLU A 210 -20.51 1.63 15.55
CA GLU A 210 -20.51 3.09 15.58
C GLU A 210 -20.91 3.70 14.22
N ALA A 211 -20.36 3.17 13.11
CA ALA A 211 -20.75 3.60 11.78
C ALA A 211 -22.24 3.33 11.52
N GLN A 212 -22.73 2.15 11.92
CA GLN A 212 -24.15 1.79 11.87
C GLN A 212 -25.00 2.78 12.65
N GLY A 213 -24.62 3.13 13.89
CA GLY A 213 -25.33 4.12 14.68
C GLY A 213 -25.46 5.49 13.99
N ALA A 214 -24.41 5.94 13.28
CA ALA A 214 -24.45 7.16 12.49
C ALA A 214 -25.36 7.02 11.25
N PHE A 215 -25.34 5.90 10.54
CA PHE A 215 -26.26 5.66 9.42
C PHE A 215 -27.72 5.56 9.86
N ASP A 216 -27.99 4.92 11.00
CA ASP A 216 -29.34 4.87 11.59
C ASP A 216 -29.83 6.27 11.98
N ALA A 217 -28.95 7.12 12.54
CA ALA A 217 -29.26 8.51 12.82
C ALA A 217 -29.58 9.30 11.53
N ALA A 218 -28.82 9.05 10.46
CA ALA A 218 -29.10 9.65 9.15
C ALA A 218 -30.48 9.24 8.61
N LEU A 219 -30.84 7.95 8.71
CA LEU A 219 -32.13 7.44 8.23
C LEU A 219 -33.33 7.89 9.07
N LYS A 220 -33.14 8.21 10.35
CA LYS A 220 -34.18 8.86 11.17
C LYS A 220 -34.52 10.27 10.66
N LEU A 221 -33.53 10.97 10.11
CA LEU A 221 -33.69 12.33 9.57
C LEU A 221 -34.13 12.31 8.10
N ASP A 222 -33.62 11.37 7.31
CA ASP A 222 -33.97 11.16 5.90
C ASP A 222 -34.00 9.65 5.59
N PRO A 223 -35.20 9.02 5.62
CA PRO A 223 -35.35 7.60 5.31
C PRO A 223 -34.90 7.21 3.89
N ALA A 224 -34.84 8.17 2.96
CA ALA A 224 -34.43 7.94 1.58
C ALA A 224 -32.93 8.19 1.34
N ASN A 225 -32.14 8.44 2.40
CA ASN A 225 -30.73 8.73 2.26
C ASN A 225 -29.98 7.55 1.60
N ALA A 226 -29.56 7.75 0.35
CA ALA A 226 -28.95 6.69 -0.45
C ALA A 226 -27.65 6.16 0.17
N LYS A 227 -26.81 7.05 0.72
CA LYS A 227 -25.54 6.67 1.35
C LYS A 227 -25.76 5.76 2.54
N ALA A 228 -26.62 6.15 3.48
CA ALA A 228 -26.90 5.36 4.67
C ALA A 228 -27.51 4.00 4.31
N ASN A 229 -28.48 3.95 3.40
CA ASN A 229 -29.06 2.69 2.93
C ASN A 229 -28.02 1.75 2.29
N PHE A 230 -27.10 2.29 1.47
CA PHE A 230 -26.04 1.51 0.84
C PHE A 230 -25.09 0.87 1.85
N TYR A 231 -24.58 1.68 2.79
CA TYR A 231 -23.62 1.20 3.79
C TYR A 231 -24.27 0.24 4.80
N LEU A 232 -25.53 0.43 5.20
CA LEU A 232 -26.21 -0.54 6.07
C LEU A 232 -26.43 -1.88 5.38
N ALA A 233 -26.80 -1.88 4.10
CA ALA A 233 -26.85 -3.11 3.31
C ALA A 233 -25.47 -3.78 3.19
N MET A 234 -24.39 -3.00 3.06
CA MET A 234 -23.02 -3.52 3.11
C MET A 234 -22.69 -4.16 4.47
N GLY A 235 -23.15 -3.57 5.58
CA GLY A 235 -23.03 -4.11 6.93
C GLY A 235 -23.70 -5.47 7.09
N LEU A 236 -24.96 -5.61 6.69
CA LEU A 236 -25.67 -6.91 6.64
C LEU A 236 -24.84 -7.97 5.91
N ALA A 237 -24.22 -7.56 4.82
CA ALA A 237 -23.45 -8.43 3.96
C ALA A 237 -22.09 -8.82 4.57
N GLN A 238 -21.50 -7.97 5.43
CA GLN A 238 -20.30 -8.26 6.22
C GLN A 238 -20.61 -9.21 7.40
N GLU A 239 -21.84 -9.15 7.93
CA GLU A 239 -22.36 -10.10 8.94
C GLU A 239 -22.69 -11.50 8.36
N GLY A 240 -22.51 -11.69 7.04
CA GLY A 240 -22.86 -12.94 6.36
C GLY A 240 -24.33 -13.05 5.94
N ARG A 241 -25.16 -12.05 6.22
CA ARG A 241 -26.58 -11.97 5.84
C ARG A 241 -26.75 -11.52 4.39
N LYS A 242 -26.12 -12.25 3.48
CA LYS A 242 -26.00 -11.89 2.06
C LYS A 242 -27.35 -11.72 1.35
N ALA A 243 -28.33 -12.58 1.65
CA ALA A 243 -29.66 -12.51 1.05
C ALA A 243 -30.40 -11.23 1.44
N GLU A 244 -30.32 -10.83 2.71
CA GLU A 244 -30.95 -9.61 3.21
C GLU A 244 -30.28 -8.36 2.64
N ALA A 245 -28.95 -8.36 2.53
CA ALA A 245 -28.20 -7.31 1.86
C ALA A 245 -28.59 -7.15 0.38
N ALA A 246 -28.68 -8.27 -0.36
CA ALA A 246 -29.09 -8.26 -1.75
C ALA A 246 -30.51 -7.72 -1.94
N ALA A 247 -31.46 -8.13 -1.09
CA ALA A 247 -32.81 -7.60 -1.10
C ALA A 247 -32.84 -6.08 -0.81
N ALA A 248 -32.03 -5.60 0.13
CA ALA A 248 -31.91 -4.18 0.47
C ALA A 248 -31.37 -3.37 -0.71
N TRP A 249 -30.29 -3.82 -1.36
CA TRP A 249 -29.74 -3.16 -2.56
C TRP A 249 -30.67 -3.21 -3.76
N GLN A 250 -31.40 -4.31 -3.99
CA GLN A 250 -32.41 -4.39 -5.05
C GLN A 250 -33.55 -3.38 -4.82
N LYS A 251 -34.04 -3.29 -3.57
CA LYS A 251 -35.04 -2.29 -3.19
C LYS A 251 -34.52 -0.87 -3.44
N MET A 252 -33.28 -0.59 -3.01
CA MET A 252 -32.63 0.69 -3.24
C MET A 252 -32.54 1.01 -4.74
N LEU A 253 -32.09 0.06 -5.57
CA LEU A 253 -31.96 0.25 -7.02
C LEU A 253 -33.29 0.59 -7.71
N GLY A 254 -34.40 0.03 -7.21
CA GLY A 254 -35.75 0.34 -7.69
C GLY A 254 -36.25 1.75 -7.30
N GLN A 255 -35.66 2.36 -6.28
CA GLN A 255 -36.02 3.69 -5.78
C GLN A 255 -35.09 4.80 -6.27
N LEU A 256 -33.86 4.47 -6.66
CA LEU A 256 -32.90 5.44 -7.16
C LEU A 256 -33.32 6.02 -8.52
N ALA A 257 -33.14 7.33 -8.68
CA ALA A 257 -33.25 7.99 -9.97
C ALA A 257 -32.27 7.37 -11.01
N PRO A 258 -32.59 7.40 -12.33
CA PRO A 258 -31.74 6.83 -13.37
C PRO A 258 -30.31 7.38 -13.41
N ASP A 259 -30.14 8.65 -13.04
CA ASP A 259 -28.87 9.40 -13.03
C ASP A 259 -28.18 9.41 -11.65
N SER A 260 -28.71 8.66 -10.68
CA SER A 260 -28.13 8.64 -9.34
C SER A 260 -26.70 8.10 -9.35
N PRO A 261 -25.73 8.77 -8.67
CA PRO A 261 -24.35 8.30 -8.58
C PRO A 261 -24.23 6.97 -7.81
N TRP A 262 -25.23 6.60 -7.01
CA TRP A 262 -25.25 5.34 -6.25
C TRP A 262 -25.64 4.13 -7.08
N ARG A 263 -26.17 4.33 -8.28
CA ARG A 263 -26.76 3.27 -9.08
C ARG A 263 -25.71 2.23 -9.52
N SER A 264 -24.53 2.70 -9.96
CA SER A 264 -23.40 1.85 -10.33
C SER A 264 -22.84 1.08 -9.11
N ALA A 265 -22.67 1.77 -7.98
CA ALA A 265 -22.17 1.16 -6.74
C ALA A 265 -23.09 0.03 -6.25
N VAL A 266 -24.41 0.24 -6.28
CA VAL A 266 -25.41 -0.77 -5.91
C VAL A 266 -25.38 -1.96 -6.87
N GLN A 267 -25.27 -1.72 -8.18
CA GLN A 267 -25.17 -2.78 -9.18
C GLN A 267 -23.90 -3.63 -8.99
N GLN A 268 -22.76 -2.99 -8.71
CA GLN A 268 -21.52 -3.70 -8.42
C GLN A 268 -21.63 -4.55 -7.15
N ALA A 269 -22.18 -3.98 -6.07
CA ALA A 269 -22.39 -4.71 -4.82
C ALA A 269 -23.30 -5.94 -5.00
N LEU A 270 -24.34 -5.81 -5.84
CA LEU A 270 -25.20 -6.93 -6.22
C LEU A 270 -24.46 -7.96 -7.09
N ALA A 271 -23.58 -7.55 -8.00
CA ALA A 271 -22.83 -8.45 -8.86
C ALA A 271 -21.77 -9.27 -8.11
N GLU A 272 -21.05 -8.65 -7.17
CA GLU A 272 -20.01 -9.32 -6.35
C GLU A 272 -20.60 -10.35 -5.38
N ARG A 273 -21.87 -10.16 -5.01
CA ARG A 273 -22.55 -10.96 -3.98
C ARG A 273 -23.71 -11.78 -4.50
N ALA A 274 -24.02 -11.64 -5.80
CA ALA A 274 -24.65 -12.70 -6.54
C ALA A 274 -23.76 -13.92 -6.39
N GLU A 275 -24.21 -14.90 -5.62
CA GLU A 275 -23.71 -16.25 -5.82
C GLU A 275 -23.82 -16.54 -7.32
N PRO A 276 -22.83 -17.19 -7.96
CA PRO A 276 -23.04 -17.71 -9.30
C PRO A 276 -24.36 -18.46 -9.24
N PRO A 277 -25.37 -18.05 -10.04
CA PRO A 277 -26.76 -18.29 -9.71
C PRO A 277 -26.95 -19.76 -9.32
N ALA A 278 -27.41 -19.99 -8.09
CA ALA A 278 -28.02 -21.25 -7.72
C ALA A 278 -29.22 -21.41 -8.67
N ALA A 279 -29.03 -22.17 -9.75
CA ALA A 279 -30.04 -22.58 -10.70
C ALA A 279 -31.05 -21.50 -11.14
N ALA A 280 -30.57 -20.30 -11.46
CA ALA A 280 -31.28 -19.36 -12.34
C ALA A 280 -30.31 -18.96 -13.45
N GLY A 281 -30.13 -19.90 -14.39
CA GLY A 281 -29.51 -19.72 -15.69
C GLY A 281 -28.34 -18.74 -15.74
N LYS A 282 -27.13 -19.22 -15.44
CA LYS A 282 -26.02 -18.85 -16.33
C LYS A 282 -26.55 -19.12 -17.75
N PRO A 283 -26.51 -18.20 -18.72
CA PRO A 283 -26.34 -18.63 -20.08
C PRO A 283 -24.94 -19.24 -20.07
N ALA A 284 -24.89 -20.53 -19.73
CA ALA A 284 -23.72 -21.34 -19.94
C ALA A 284 -23.30 -21.03 -21.37
N THR A 285 -22.03 -20.68 -21.54
CA THR A 285 -21.41 -20.52 -22.83
C THR A 285 -21.31 -21.94 -23.42
N GLY A 286 -22.45 -22.54 -23.75
CA GLY A 286 -22.62 -23.94 -24.09
C GLY A 286 -23.85 -24.52 -23.38
N PRO A 287 -24.64 -25.39 -24.04
CA PRO A 287 -25.78 -26.06 -23.40
C PRO A 287 -25.35 -26.82 -22.14
N ASP A 288 -26.18 -26.80 -21.10
CA ASP A 288 -25.94 -27.62 -19.90
C ASP A 288 -26.03 -29.13 -20.21
N ALA A 289 -25.57 -29.98 -19.29
CA ALA A 289 -25.51 -31.42 -19.51
C ALA A 289 -26.90 -32.04 -19.81
N GLY A 290 -27.99 -31.46 -19.28
CA GLY A 290 -29.35 -31.89 -19.56
C GLY A 290 -29.82 -31.48 -20.95
N GLN A 291 -29.45 -30.28 -21.40
CA GLN A 291 -29.72 -29.79 -22.76
C GLN A 291 -28.96 -30.58 -23.82
N VAL A 292 -27.71 -30.99 -23.54
CA VAL A 292 -26.93 -31.86 -24.44
C VAL A 292 -27.59 -33.24 -24.57
N GLU A 293 -28.10 -33.79 -23.48
CA GLU A 293 -28.77 -35.10 -23.50
C GLU A 293 -30.14 -35.04 -24.18
N ALA A 294 -30.92 -33.98 -23.94
CA ALA A 294 -32.17 -33.74 -24.67
C ALA A 294 -31.91 -33.57 -26.17
N ALA A 295 -30.87 -32.82 -26.56
CA ALA A 295 -30.49 -32.66 -27.96
C ALA A 295 -30.07 -33.99 -28.61
N ARG A 296 -29.44 -34.91 -27.88
CA ARG A 296 -29.08 -36.26 -28.36
C ARG A 296 -30.30 -37.14 -28.64
N GLN A 297 -31.42 -36.87 -27.99
CA GLN A 297 -32.68 -37.59 -28.18
C GLN A 297 -33.54 -37.00 -29.31
N MET A 298 -33.22 -35.80 -29.81
CA MET A 298 -33.92 -35.18 -30.95
C MET A 298 -33.60 -35.88 -32.27
N ALA A 299 -34.54 -35.80 -33.23
CA ALA A 299 -34.33 -36.23 -34.60
C ALA A 299 -33.14 -35.47 -35.24
N PRO A 300 -32.34 -36.11 -36.11
CA PRO A 300 -31.12 -35.48 -36.66
C PRO A 300 -31.36 -34.15 -37.38
N GLN A 301 -32.49 -34.00 -38.09
CA GLN A 301 -32.85 -32.78 -38.80
C GLN A 301 -33.20 -31.63 -37.85
N ASP A 302 -34.00 -31.90 -36.81
CA ASP A 302 -34.38 -30.90 -35.81
C ASP A 302 -33.18 -30.47 -34.97
N ARG A 303 -32.28 -31.42 -34.66
CA ARG A 303 -31.01 -31.12 -33.99
C ARG A 303 -30.14 -30.20 -34.83
N GLN A 304 -30.04 -30.46 -36.14
CA GLN A 304 -29.28 -29.62 -37.06
C GLN A 304 -29.86 -28.20 -37.13
N ALA A 305 -31.18 -28.07 -37.29
CA ALA A 305 -31.86 -26.77 -37.29
C ALA A 305 -31.61 -25.99 -35.99
N MET A 306 -31.71 -26.67 -34.83
CA MET A 306 -31.42 -26.08 -33.52
C MET A 306 -29.97 -25.59 -33.42
N ILE A 307 -29.00 -26.40 -33.86
CA ILE A 307 -27.57 -26.02 -33.88
C ILE A 307 -27.37 -24.78 -34.76
N GLU A 308 -28.01 -24.71 -35.92
CA GLU A 308 -27.90 -23.55 -36.81
C GLU A 308 -28.47 -22.27 -36.19
N THR A 309 -29.61 -22.35 -35.51
CA THR A 309 -30.17 -21.22 -34.77
C THR A 309 -29.26 -20.78 -33.63
N MET A 310 -28.67 -21.73 -32.89
CA MET A 310 -27.72 -21.42 -31.82
C MET A 310 -26.47 -20.72 -32.35
N VAL A 311 -25.89 -21.19 -33.45
CA VAL A 311 -24.71 -20.56 -34.07
C VAL A 311 -25.04 -19.18 -34.64
N ALA A 312 -26.23 -18.99 -35.21
CA ALA A 312 -26.69 -17.66 -35.65
C ALA A 312 -26.83 -16.69 -34.47
N SER A 313 -27.37 -17.14 -33.33
CA SER A 313 -27.48 -16.32 -32.12
C SER A 313 -26.11 -15.93 -31.54
N LEU A 314 -25.10 -16.80 -31.66
CA LEU A 314 -23.73 -16.51 -31.27
C LEU A 314 -23.11 -15.45 -32.18
N ASP A 315 -23.33 -15.57 -33.50
CA ASP A 315 -22.87 -14.58 -34.48
C ASP A 315 -23.45 -13.19 -34.21
N ASP A 316 -24.76 -13.09 -33.95
CA ASP A 316 -25.41 -11.81 -33.64
C ASP A 316 -24.95 -11.19 -32.32
N ARG A 317 -24.67 -12.03 -31.31
CA ARG A 317 -24.10 -11.57 -30.05
C ARG A 317 -22.71 -10.95 -30.25
N LEU A 318 -21.88 -11.56 -31.08
CA LEU A 318 -20.51 -11.07 -31.34
C LEU A 318 -20.50 -9.76 -32.14
N LYS A 319 -21.55 -9.46 -32.90
CA LYS A 319 -21.74 -8.12 -33.49
C LYS A 319 -22.00 -7.05 -32.43
N GLN A 320 -22.70 -7.40 -31.34
CA GLN A 320 -23.02 -6.47 -30.24
C GLN A 320 -21.85 -6.36 -29.24
N ASN A 321 -21.13 -7.45 -29.01
CA ASN A 321 -19.99 -7.55 -28.09
C ASN A 321 -18.73 -8.00 -28.84
N PRO A 322 -18.12 -7.12 -29.66
CA PRO A 322 -17.06 -7.50 -30.59
C PRO A 322 -15.76 -7.89 -29.87
N ARG A 323 -15.54 -7.46 -28.62
CA ARG A 323 -14.31 -7.75 -27.86
C ARG A 323 -14.28 -9.12 -27.15
N ASP A 324 -15.18 -10.04 -27.48
CA ASP A 324 -15.20 -11.41 -26.93
C ASP A 324 -14.30 -12.36 -27.74
N GLU A 325 -13.04 -12.50 -27.32
CA GLU A 325 -12.03 -13.35 -28.00
C GLU A 325 -12.45 -14.83 -28.06
N GLU A 326 -12.99 -15.37 -26.97
CA GLU A 326 -13.38 -16.78 -26.89
C GLU A 326 -14.59 -17.07 -27.78
N GLY A 327 -15.55 -16.15 -27.81
CA GLY A 327 -16.73 -16.25 -28.65
C GLY A 327 -16.37 -16.30 -30.15
N TRP A 328 -15.42 -15.49 -30.61
CA TRP A 328 -14.95 -15.55 -32.00
C TRP A 328 -14.33 -16.90 -32.38
N MET A 329 -13.44 -17.45 -31.54
CA MET A 329 -12.86 -18.78 -31.78
C MET A 329 -13.95 -19.87 -31.82
N ARG A 330 -14.95 -19.76 -30.96
CA ARG A 330 -16.06 -20.72 -30.94
C ARG A 330 -16.94 -20.62 -32.18
N LEU A 331 -17.23 -19.42 -32.65
CA LEU A 331 -18.00 -19.20 -33.88
C LEU A 331 -17.28 -19.81 -35.08
N ILE A 332 -15.98 -19.56 -35.22
CA ILE A 332 -15.14 -20.13 -36.28
C ILE A 332 -15.20 -21.67 -36.25
N ARG A 333 -14.96 -22.28 -35.08
CA ARG A 333 -15.03 -23.75 -34.91
C ARG A 333 -16.41 -24.31 -35.25
N SER A 334 -17.46 -23.61 -34.84
CA SER A 334 -18.85 -24.06 -35.05
C SER A 334 -19.21 -24.05 -36.54
N TYR A 335 -18.80 -23.01 -37.29
CA TYR A 335 -19.01 -23.00 -38.74
C TYR A 335 -18.21 -24.06 -39.48
N VAL A 336 -16.98 -24.36 -39.05
CA VAL A 336 -16.18 -25.46 -39.62
C VAL A 336 -16.86 -26.80 -39.40
N LEU A 337 -17.33 -27.07 -38.18
CA LEU A 337 -18.00 -28.34 -37.85
C LEU A 337 -19.31 -28.52 -38.64
N LEU A 338 -20.00 -27.42 -38.97
CA LEU A 338 -21.20 -27.44 -39.80
C LEU A 338 -20.90 -27.48 -41.31
N GLY A 339 -19.63 -27.56 -41.73
CA GLY A 339 -19.23 -27.53 -43.13
C GLY A 339 -19.42 -26.19 -43.83
N LYS A 340 -19.67 -25.10 -43.08
CA LYS A 340 -19.91 -23.75 -43.62
C LYS A 340 -18.61 -22.95 -43.72
N ALA A 341 -17.70 -23.41 -44.60
CA ALA A 341 -16.35 -22.85 -44.73
C ALA A 341 -16.34 -21.34 -45.04
N ASP A 342 -17.26 -20.85 -45.88
CA ASP A 342 -17.33 -19.42 -46.21
C ASP A 342 -17.70 -18.56 -44.99
N ARG A 343 -18.61 -19.05 -44.13
CA ARG A 343 -18.99 -18.34 -42.90
C ARG A 343 -17.88 -18.39 -41.85
N ALA A 344 -17.09 -19.46 -41.82
CA ALA A 344 -15.91 -19.53 -40.96
C ALA A 344 -14.84 -18.50 -41.38
N ARG A 345 -14.62 -18.32 -42.68
CA ARG A 345 -13.71 -17.28 -43.22
C ARG A 345 -14.21 -15.87 -42.92
N ASP A 346 -15.50 -15.61 -43.11
CA ASP A 346 -16.13 -14.33 -42.77
C ASP A 346 -15.99 -14.01 -41.26
N ALA A 347 -16.29 -14.99 -40.40
CA ALA A 347 -16.13 -14.82 -38.95
C ALA A 347 -14.68 -14.54 -38.55
N LEU A 348 -13.71 -15.21 -39.17
CA LEU A 348 -12.28 -14.93 -38.98
C LEU A 348 -11.92 -13.50 -39.40
N GLY A 349 -12.36 -13.08 -40.60
CA GLY A 349 -12.10 -11.72 -41.09
C GLY A 349 -12.67 -10.64 -40.17
N ARG A 350 -13.90 -10.84 -39.67
CA ARG A 350 -14.52 -9.94 -38.69
C ARG A 350 -13.78 -9.92 -37.36
N ALA A 351 -13.35 -11.07 -36.85
CA ALA A 351 -12.55 -11.14 -35.63
C ALA A 351 -11.22 -10.39 -35.80
N VAL A 352 -10.50 -10.59 -36.90
CA VAL A 352 -9.24 -9.88 -37.20
C VAL A 352 -9.47 -8.37 -37.32
N ALA A 353 -10.54 -7.94 -38.00
CA ALA A 353 -10.86 -6.52 -38.17
C ALA A 353 -11.17 -5.81 -36.83
N VAL A 354 -11.86 -6.49 -35.90
CA VAL A 354 -12.19 -5.93 -34.59
C VAL A 354 -10.95 -5.69 -33.72
N PHE A 355 -10.00 -6.63 -33.74
CA PHE A 355 -8.81 -6.57 -32.87
C PHE A 355 -7.60 -5.90 -33.56
N GLY A 356 -7.66 -5.70 -34.88
CA GLY A 356 -6.60 -5.14 -35.70
C GLY A 356 -5.66 -6.23 -36.24
N ALA A 357 -5.30 -6.15 -37.52
CA ALA A 357 -4.54 -7.18 -38.24
C ALA A 357 -3.17 -7.49 -37.62
N ASP A 358 -2.50 -6.48 -37.04
CA ASP A 358 -1.18 -6.61 -36.43
C ASP A 358 -1.21 -7.09 -34.97
N SER A 359 -2.41 -7.25 -34.38
CA SER A 359 -2.56 -7.65 -32.98
C SER A 359 -2.15 -9.11 -32.74
N GLU A 360 -1.70 -9.39 -31.52
CA GLU A 360 -1.44 -10.77 -31.08
C GLU A 360 -2.72 -11.63 -31.11
N GLN A 361 -3.88 -11.02 -30.88
CA GLN A 361 -5.20 -11.65 -31.00
C GLN A 361 -5.50 -12.08 -32.44
N ALA A 362 -5.27 -11.20 -33.43
CA ALA A 362 -5.46 -11.53 -34.83
C ALA A 362 -4.57 -12.70 -35.27
N LYS A 363 -3.30 -12.71 -34.85
CA LYS A 363 -2.38 -13.84 -35.10
C LYS A 363 -2.92 -15.15 -34.52
N LYS A 364 -3.47 -15.11 -33.29
CA LYS A 364 -4.10 -16.28 -32.65
C LYS A 364 -5.31 -16.77 -33.41
N PHE A 365 -6.21 -15.88 -33.85
CA PHE A 365 -7.38 -16.28 -34.63
C PHE A 365 -7.00 -16.91 -35.96
N THR A 366 -6.03 -16.33 -36.66
CA THR A 366 -5.54 -16.85 -37.94
C THR A 366 -4.87 -18.21 -37.77
N ALA A 367 -4.00 -18.38 -36.77
CA ALA A 367 -3.38 -19.67 -36.47
C ALA A 367 -4.42 -20.73 -36.06
N PHE A 368 -5.40 -20.35 -35.25
CA PHE A 368 -6.48 -21.23 -34.84
C PHE A 368 -7.36 -21.66 -36.03
N ALA A 369 -7.78 -20.72 -36.88
CA ALA A 369 -8.55 -21.03 -38.08
C ALA A 369 -7.76 -21.91 -39.06
N ALA A 370 -6.46 -21.65 -39.25
CA ALA A 370 -5.58 -22.48 -40.07
C ALA A 370 -5.49 -23.92 -39.54
N SER A 371 -5.45 -24.12 -38.22
CA SER A 371 -5.48 -25.47 -37.60
C SER A 371 -6.78 -26.24 -37.89
N LEU A 372 -7.85 -25.52 -38.24
CA LEU A 372 -9.16 -26.08 -38.61
C LEU A 372 -9.36 -26.16 -40.13
N GLY A 373 -8.32 -25.90 -40.93
CA GLY A 373 -8.40 -25.93 -42.40
C GLY A 373 -9.06 -24.69 -43.02
N VAL A 374 -9.17 -23.59 -42.27
CA VAL A 374 -9.72 -22.31 -42.75
C VAL A 374 -8.58 -21.30 -42.87
N THR A 375 -8.19 -20.97 -44.10
CA THR A 375 -7.23 -19.89 -44.35
C THR A 375 -7.95 -18.55 -44.48
N ALA A 376 -7.34 -17.48 -43.97
CA ALA A 376 -7.78 -16.13 -44.28
C ALA A 376 -7.70 -15.92 -45.80
N THR A 377 -8.69 -15.23 -46.38
CA THR A 377 -8.59 -14.74 -47.75
C THR A 377 -7.49 -13.68 -47.80
N GLU A 378 -6.62 -13.75 -48.83
CA GLU A 378 -5.61 -12.72 -49.12
C GLU A 378 -6.21 -11.31 -49.22
#